data_AF-A0A2D2M7K7-F1
#
_entry.id   AF-A0A2D2M7K7-F1
#
_cell.length_a   1.000
_cell.length_b   1.000
_cell.length_c   1.000
_cell.angle_alpha   90.00
_cell.angle_beta   90.00
_cell.angle_gamma   90.00
#
_symmetry.space_group_name_H-M   'P 1'
#
loop_
_entity.id
_entity.type
_entity.pdbx_description
1 polymer ?
#
loop_
_entity_poly.entity_id
_entity_poly.type
_entity_poly.pdbx_seq_one_letter_code
_entity_poly.pdbx_strand_id
1 'polypeptide(L)'
;MFTVTRLESPPPEAIRSQIMQMVVDYVTDISAVAIAPSNPLYRLYQYGVGYEVHLYLEAMDGSRGMPVELIVALDADDPATVVGFLLYLPATGDPEACSVAYMAVPLSHRRQGIARAMVQAMLSRYPHAELACFTGKVPCFESMGFQVIGVRGPQVLMNTRDHSTHGHVAVLDVAPIYRSVEVRQIHTYLLQQQGKKAMVEAEKQRDRHLDQLTRQARAFVQQAGISV
;
A
#
# COMPACT_ATOMS: atom_id res chain seq x y z
N MET A 1 -7.71 -19.22 13.14
CA MET A 1 -6.64 -18.66 14.04
C MET A 1 -5.46 -18.29 13.15
N PHE A 2 -4.51 -17.43 13.56
CA PHE A 2 -3.41 -17.03 12.66
C PHE A 2 -2.08 -16.90 13.39
N THR A 3 -0.97 -16.99 12.65
CA THR A 3 0.38 -16.68 13.10
C THR A 3 0.97 -15.53 12.30
N VAL A 4 1.89 -14.75 12.88
CA VAL A 4 2.55 -13.63 12.20
C VAL A 4 4.03 -13.93 12.10
N THR A 5 4.55 -13.90 10.87
CA THR A 5 5.94 -14.23 10.56
C THR A 5 6.57 -13.07 9.79
N ARG A 6 7.74 -12.61 10.23
CA ARG A 6 8.57 -11.68 9.48
C ARG A 6 9.51 -12.45 8.56
N LEU A 7 9.60 -12.02 7.32
CA LEU A 7 10.52 -12.56 6.32
C LEU A 7 11.66 -11.56 6.11
N GLU A 8 12.89 -12.07 6.23
CA GLU A 8 14.13 -11.30 6.05
C GLU A 8 14.70 -11.41 4.63
N SER A 9 14.12 -12.29 3.82
CA SER A 9 14.48 -12.56 2.44
C SER A 9 13.22 -12.65 1.59
N PRO A 10 13.33 -12.58 0.25
CA PRO A 10 12.17 -12.71 -0.62
C PRO A 10 11.32 -13.95 -0.28
N PRO A 11 9.98 -13.82 -0.24
CA PRO A 11 9.12 -14.93 0.12
C PRO A 11 9.24 -16.10 -0.88
N PRO A 12 9.06 -17.36 -0.43
CA PRO A 12 8.89 -18.50 -1.32
C PRO A 12 7.77 -18.25 -2.34
N GLU A 13 7.86 -18.88 -3.52
CA GLU A 13 6.93 -18.62 -4.62
C GLU A 13 5.46 -18.77 -4.22
N ALA A 14 5.12 -19.82 -3.45
CA ALA A 14 3.75 -20.05 -3.00
C ALA A 14 3.18 -18.90 -2.15
N ILE A 15 4.01 -18.26 -1.32
CA ILE A 15 3.61 -17.10 -0.51
C ILE A 15 3.55 -15.86 -1.40
N ARG A 16 4.54 -15.68 -2.28
CA ARG A 16 4.60 -14.57 -3.24
C ARG A 16 3.35 -14.53 -4.11
N SER A 17 2.94 -15.65 -4.72
CA SER A 17 1.75 -15.70 -5.57
C SER A 17 0.47 -15.30 -4.82
N GLN A 18 0.33 -15.70 -3.55
CA GLN A 18 -0.83 -15.32 -2.73
C GLN A 18 -0.84 -13.83 -2.36
N ILE A 19 0.32 -13.25 -2.04
CA ILE A 19 0.46 -11.80 -1.83
C ILE A 19 0.07 -11.05 -3.11
N MET A 20 0.58 -11.49 -4.26
CA MET A 20 0.28 -10.88 -5.56
C MET A 20 -1.22 -10.96 -5.90
N GLN A 21 -1.86 -12.10 -5.63
CA GLN A 21 -3.31 -12.23 -5.78
C GLN A 21 -4.06 -11.25 -4.88
N MET A 22 -3.65 -11.12 -3.62
CA MET A 22 -4.24 -10.16 -2.68
C MET A 22 -4.05 -8.70 -3.16
N VAL A 23 -2.90 -8.35 -3.73
CA VAL A 23 -2.66 -7.03 -4.32
C VAL A 23 -3.62 -6.73 -5.46
N VAL A 24 -3.83 -7.71 -6.35
CA VAL A 24 -4.76 -7.60 -7.49
C VAL A 24 -6.20 -7.45 -7.01
N ASP A 25 -6.61 -8.24 -6.01
CA ASP A 25 -7.98 -8.25 -5.48
C ASP A 25 -8.33 -6.98 -4.71
N TYR A 26 -7.36 -6.39 -4.01
CA TYR A 26 -7.55 -5.23 -3.13
C TYR A 26 -6.89 -3.94 -3.65
N VAL A 27 -6.59 -3.83 -4.96
CA VAL A 27 -5.90 -2.66 -5.53
C VAL A 27 -6.60 -1.34 -5.22
N THR A 28 -7.95 -1.30 -5.21
CA THR A 28 -8.72 -0.12 -4.82
C THR A 28 -8.43 0.29 -3.38
N ASP A 29 -8.28 -0.68 -2.49
CA ASP A 29 -8.08 -0.40 -1.07
C ASP A 29 -6.65 0.03 -0.75
N ILE A 30 -5.65 -0.52 -1.44
CA ILE A 30 -4.23 -0.37 -1.08
C ILE A 30 -3.45 0.60 -1.96
N SER A 31 -3.92 0.90 -3.18
CA SER A 31 -3.24 1.85 -4.06
C SER A 31 -3.44 3.30 -3.60
N ALA A 32 -2.47 4.16 -3.91
CA ALA A 32 -2.59 5.60 -3.69
C ALA A 32 -3.72 6.26 -4.52
N VAL A 33 -4.20 5.58 -5.57
CA VAL A 33 -5.18 6.12 -6.52
C VAL A 33 -6.63 5.74 -6.18
N ALA A 34 -6.85 4.68 -5.39
CA ALA A 34 -8.18 4.13 -5.08
C ALA A 34 -9.09 3.93 -6.31
N ILE A 35 -8.49 3.51 -7.43
CA ILE A 35 -9.22 3.33 -8.68
C ILE A 35 -10.38 2.34 -8.50
N ALA A 36 -11.59 2.74 -8.89
CA ALA A 36 -12.77 1.90 -8.76
C ALA A 36 -12.77 0.74 -9.79
N PRO A 37 -13.27 -0.46 -9.44
CA PRO A 37 -13.37 -1.60 -10.37
C PRO A 37 -14.16 -1.32 -11.65
N SER A 38 -15.09 -0.37 -11.61
CA SER A 38 -15.89 0.04 -12.77
C SER A 38 -15.15 0.96 -13.74
N ASN A 39 -14.00 1.51 -13.37
CA ASN A 39 -13.24 2.41 -14.23
C ASN A 39 -12.45 1.59 -15.28
N PRO A 40 -12.51 1.94 -16.58
CA PRO A 40 -11.76 1.23 -17.63
C PRO A 40 -10.25 1.09 -17.38
N LEU A 41 -9.62 2.00 -16.63
CA LEU A 41 -8.20 1.96 -16.28
C LEU A 41 -7.88 0.96 -15.16
N TYR A 42 -8.88 0.33 -14.54
CA TYR A 42 -8.69 -0.53 -13.37
C TYR A 42 -7.64 -1.63 -13.59
N ARG A 43 -7.70 -2.33 -14.72
CA ARG A 43 -6.73 -3.39 -15.07
C ARG A 43 -5.30 -2.87 -15.25
N LEU A 44 -5.15 -1.65 -15.74
CA LEU A 44 -3.85 -1.01 -15.90
C LEU A 44 -3.22 -0.74 -14.52
N TYR A 45 -4.02 -0.28 -13.55
CA TYR A 45 -3.57 -0.08 -12.17
C TYR A 45 -3.35 -1.40 -11.41
N GLN A 46 -4.15 -2.44 -11.66
CA GLN A 46 -3.87 -3.78 -11.12
C GLN A 46 -2.47 -4.25 -11.53
N TYR A 47 -2.12 -4.09 -12.81
CA TYR A 47 -0.77 -4.41 -13.29
C TYR A 47 0.28 -3.50 -12.67
N GLY A 48 0.08 -2.18 -12.68
CA GLY A 48 1.07 -1.22 -12.17
C GLY A 48 1.41 -1.44 -10.70
N VAL A 49 0.40 -1.54 -9.84
CA VAL A 49 0.57 -1.77 -8.40
C VAL A 49 1.09 -3.17 -8.12
N GLY A 50 0.61 -4.18 -8.86
CA GLY A 50 1.14 -5.54 -8.78
C GLY A 50 2.64 -5.55 -9.09
N TYR A 51 3.06 -4.92 -10.19
CA TYR A 51 4.46 -4.87 -10.56
C TYR A 51 5.31 -4.08 -9.56
N GLU A 52 4.79 -2.99 -9.01
CA GLU A 52 5.46 -2.26 -7.93
C GLU A 52 5.71 -3.14 -6.69
N VAL A 53 4.69 -3.86 -6.22
CA VAL A 53 4.84 -4.79 -5.09
C VAL A 53 5.83 -5.90 -5.43
N HIS A 54 5.78 -6.44 -6.64
CA HIS A 54 6.74 -7.43 -7.10
C HIS A 54 8.19 -6.92 -7.01
N LEU A 55 8.44 -5.69 -7.46
CA LEU A 55 9.77 -5.07 -7.38
C LEU A 55 10.24 -4.86 -5.93
N TYR A 56 9.33 -4.51 -5.01
CA TYR A 56 9.66 -4.46 -3.59
C TYR A 56 10.02 -5.84 -3.02
N LEU A 57 9.27 -6.89 -3.38
CA LEU A 57 9.54 -8.26 -2.93
C LEU A 57 10.88 -8.78 -3.48
N GLU A 58 11.24 -8.43 -4.72
CA GLU A 58 12.56 -8.71 -5.28
C GLU A 58 13.66 -7.98 -4.51
N ALA A 59 13.45 -6.71 -4.15
CA ALA A 59 14.43 -5.88 -3.46
C ALA A 59 14.84 -6.42 -2.07
N MET A 60 14.06 -7.32 -1.48
CA MET A 60 14.35 -7.92 -0.17
C MET A 60 15.67 -8.71 -0.14
N ASP A 61 16.20 -9.14 -1.28
CA ASP A 61 17.53 -9.76 -1.36
C ASP A 61 18.71 -8.77 -1.28
N GLY A 62 18.42 -7.47 -1.18
CA GLY A 62 19.40 -6.38 -1.14
C GLY A 62 19.92 -5.94 -2.51
N SER A 63 19.50 -6.58 -3.61
CA SER A 63 19.98 -6.30 -4.97
C SER A 63 19.75 -4.86 -5.44
N ARG A 64 18.76 -4.18 -4.86
CA ARG A 64 18.35 -2.81 -5.24
C ARG A 64 18.84 -1.72 -4.29
N GLY A 65 19.64 -2.07 -3.27
CA GLY A 65 20.19 -1.10 -2.32
C GLY A 65 19.13 -0.36 -1.49
N MET A 66 17.92 -0.91 -1.41
CA MET A 66 16.81 -0.37 -0.64
C MET A 66 16.35 -1.40 0.40
N PRO A 67 16.23 -1.02 1.67
CA PRO A 67 15.73 -1.93 2.70
C PRO A 67 14.23 -2.13 2.50
N VAL A 68 13.83 -3.39 2.33
CA VAL A 68 12.43 -3.81 2.29
C VAL A 68 12.27 -4.98 3.23
N GLU A 69 11.27 -4.91 4.11
CA GLU A 69 10.91 -6.00 4.99
C GLU A 69 9.42 -6.36 4.80
N LEU A 70 9.11 -7.62 5.07
CA LEU A 70 7.78 -8.19 4.86
C LEU A 70 7.34 -8.95 6.12
N ILE A 71 6.13 -8.66 6.57
CA ILE A 71 5.41 -9.48 7.54
C ILE A 71 4.25 -10.16 6.82
N VAL A 72 4.08 -11.45 7.04
CA VAL A 72 2.93 -12.23 6.58
C VAL A 72 2.14 -12.75 7.77
N ALA A 73 0.83 -12.74 7.66
CA ALA A 73 -0.05 -13.48 8.54
C ALA A 73 -0.46 -14.79 7.83
N LEU A 74 -0.25 -15.91 8.49
CA LEU A 74 -0.53 -17.26 7.98
C LEU A 74 -1.70 -17.87 8.75
N ASP A 75 -2.54 -18.63 8.06
CA ASP A 75 -3.58 -19.40 8.75
C ASP A 75 -2.93 -20.41 9.70
N ALA A 76 -3.49 -20.57 10.90
CA ALA A 76 -2.92 -21.45 11.92
C ALA A 76 -3.20 -22.93 11.65
N ASP A 77 -4.31 -23.23 10.97
CA ASP A 77 -4.73 -24.58 10.63
C ASP A 77 -4.09 -25.02 9.29
N ASP A 78 -3.84 -24.07 8.39
CA ASP A 78 -3.05 -24.26 7.16
C ASP A 78 -1.96 -23.18 6.99
N PRO A 79 -0.75 -23.38 7.54
CA PRO A 79 0.35 -22.41 7.45
C PRO A 79 0.84 -22.08 6.03
N ALA A 80 0.39 -22.81 5.00
CA ALA A 80 0.67 -22.45 3.61
C ALA A 80 -0.23 -21.31 3.10
N THR A 81 -1.33 -21.00 3.81
CA THR A 81 -2.32 -20.00 3.41
C THR A 81 -2.01 -18.63 4.01
N VAL A 82 -1.87 -17.61 3.16
CA VAL A 82 -1.62 -16.22 3.54
C VAL A 82 -2.95 -15.50 3.80
N VAL A 83 -3.18 -15.11 5.06
CA VAL A 83 -4.38 -14.39 5.53
C VAL A 83 -4.12 -12.89 5.78
N GLY A 84 -2.92 -12.40 5.43
CA GLY A 84 -2.59 -10.98 5.41
C GLY A 84 -1.12 -10.75 5.12
N PHE A 85 -0.79 -9.54 4.69
CA PHE A 85 0.59 -9.10 4.57
C PHE A 85 0.76 -7.62 4.93
N LEU A 86 1.97 -7.26 5.35
CA LEU A 86 2.42 -5.91 5.62
C LEU A 86 3.84 -5.75 5.07
N LEU A 87 3.98 -4.97 4.01
CA LEU A 87 5.24 -4.61 3.36
C LEU A 87 5.63 -3.19 3.80
N TYR A 88 6.85 -3.05 4.30
CA TYR A 88 7.33 -1.80 4.88
C TYR A 88 8.82 -1.56 4.59
N LEU A 89 9.20 -0.31 4.71
CA LEU A 89 10.47 0.24 4.25
C LEU A 89 11.19 0.87 5.45
N PRO A 90 12.18 0.19 6.06
CA PRO A 90 13.03 0.81 7.07
C PRO A 90 13.69 2.09 6.57
N ALA A 91 13.84 3.09 7.44
CA ALA A 91 14.49 4.35 7.10
C ALA A 91 16.02 4.22 7.17
N THR A 92 16.70 4.64 6.11
CA THR A 92 18.17 4.77 6.13
C THR A 92 18.54 6.01 6.94
N GLY A 93 19.41 5.83 7.94
CA GLY A 93 19.83 6.92 8.83
C GLY A 93 18.94 7.12 10.06
N ASP A 94 17.90 6.31 10.23
CA ASP A 94 17.08 6.27 11.45
C ASP A 94 16.68 4.81 11.75
N PRO A 95 17.42 4.09 12.63
CA PRO A 95 17.23 2.66 12.85
C PRO A 95 15.91 2.31 13.55
N GLU A 96 15.24 3.30 14.15
CA GLU A 96 13.95 3.11 14.82
C GLU A 96 12.76 3.36 13.90
N ALA A 97 13.01 3.87 12.68
CA ALA A 97 11.96 4.34 11.79
C ALA A 97 11.70 3.44 10.57
N CYS A 98 10.43 3.36 10.18
CA CYS A 98 10.01 2.72 8.93
C CYS A 98 8.75 3.37 8.35
N SER A 99 8.47 3.09 7.08
CA SER A 99 7.21 3.46 6.42
C SER A 99 6.46 2.25 5.90
N VAL A 100 5.15 2.16 6.15
CA VAL A 100 4.30 1.12 5.56
C VAL A 100 4.02 1.49 4.11
N ALA A 101 4.43 0.62 3.18
CA ALA A 101 4.15 0.79 1.76
C ALA A 101 2.82 0.13 1.37
N TYR A 102 2.61 -1.13 1.77
CA TYR A 102 1.39 -1.88 1.46
C TYR A 102 0.97 -2.75 2.63
N MET A 103 -0.34 -2.81 2.90
CA MET A 103 -0.92 -3.74 3.87
C MET A 103 -2.29 -4.19 3.39
N ALA A 104 -2.55 -5.48 3.43
CA ALA A 104 -3.86 -6.04 3.13
C ALA A 104 -4.21 -7.21 4.05
N VAL A 105 -5.51 -7.33 4.31
CA VAL A 105 -6.15 -8.48 4.96
C VAL A 105 -7.41 -8.81 4.14
N PRO A 106 -7.59 -10.08 3.73
CA PRO A 106 -8.77 -10.49 2.98
C PRO A 106 -10.06 -10.15 3.71
N LEU A 107 -11.10 -9.76 2.98
CA LEU A 107 -12.40 -9.36 3.55
C LEU A 107 -12.96 -10.41 4.52
N SER A 108 -12.85 -11.70 4.16
CA SER A 108 -13.27 -12.84 4.99
C SER A 108 -12.53 -12.95 6.32
N HIS A 109 -11.37 -12.31 6.44
CA HIS A 109 -10.48 -12.37 7.61
C HIS A 109 -10.35 -11.02 8.35
N ARG A 110 -11.07 -9.98 7.90
CA ARG A 110 -11.07 -8.66 8.58
C ARG A 110 -11.76 -8.76 9.93
N ARG A 111 -11.43 -7.82 10.83
CA ARG A 111 -11.94 -7.73 12.22
C ARG A 111 -11.57 -8.92 13.12
N GLN A 112 -10.59 -9.73 12.73
CA GLN A 112 -10.05 -10.83 13.53
C GLN A 112 -8.71 -10.47 14.21
N GLY A 113 -8.30 -9.20 14.20
CA GLY A 113 -7.05 -8.74 14.82
C GLY A 113 -5.79 -8.90 13.96
N ILE A 114 -5.87 -9.48 12.76
CA ILE A 114 -4.72 -9.73 11.87
C ILE A 114 -3.91 -8.46 11.57
N ALA A 115 -4.58 -7.40 11.10
CA ALA A 115 -3.89 -6.12 10.80
C ALA A 115 -3.18 -5.55 12.04
N ARG A 116 -3.83 -5.61 13.21
CA ARG A 116 -3.26 -5.16 14.48
C ARG A 116 -2.02 -5.96 14.85
N ALA A 117 -2.06 -7.28 14.71
CA ALA A 117 -0.94 -8.15 15.02
C ALA A 117 0.25 -7.92 14.08
N MET A 118 0.02 -7.74 12.77
CA MET A 118 1.09 -7.41 11.82
C MET A 118 1.73 -6.05 12.15
N VAL A 119 0.91 -5.03 12.45
CA VAL A 119 1.40 -3.70 12.85
C VAL A 119 2.18 -3.77 14.16
N GLN A 120 1.69 -4.52 15.16
CA GLN A 120 2.42 -4.71 16.43
C GLN A 120 3.77 -5.41 16.23
N ALA A 121 3.83 -6.42 15.36
CA ALA A 121 5.08 -7.09 15.02
C ALA A 121 6.07 -6.11 14.38
N MET A 122 5.62 -5.26 13.45
CA MET A 122 6.44 -4.19 12.86
C MET A 122 6.91 -3.19 13.92
N LEU A 123 6.00 -2.67 14.75
CA LEU A 123 6.31 -1.66 15.78
C LEU A 123 7.22 -2.17 16.89
N SER A 124 7.25 -3.48 17.13
CA SER A 124 8.19 -4.09 18.09
C SER A 124 9.66 -3.91 17.67
N ARG A 125 9.91 -3.67 16.37
CA ARG A 125 11.22 -3.42 15.78
C ARG A 125 11.43 -1.95 15.46
N TYR A 126 10.40 -1.29 14.91
CA TYR A 126 10.44 0.11 14.49
C TYR A 126 9.39 0.93 15.25
N PRO A 127 9.72 1.48 16.43
CA PRO A 127 8.75 2.23 17.21
C PRO A 127 8.33 3.55 16.55
N HIS A 128 9.06 4.03 15.53
CA HIS A 128 8.73 5.21 14.73
C HIS A 128 8.19 4.82 13.34
N ALA A 129 6.90 4.55 13.23
CA ALA A 129 6.32 4.16 11.95
C ALA A 129 5.50 5.27 11.31
N GLU A 130 5.62 5.42 9.99
CA GLU A 130 4.78 6.29 9.17
C GLU A 130 3.91 5.47 8.20
N LEU A 131 2.71 5.92 7.90
CA LEU A 131 1.90 5.43 6.80
C LEU A 131 1.04 6.54 6.20
N ALA A 132 0.54 6.33 4.98
CA ALA A 132 -0.57 7.14 4.47
C ALA A 132 -1.76 6.25 4.14
N CYS A 133 -2.94 6.73 4.46
CA CYS A 133 -4.18 6.02 4.21
C CYS A 133 -5.33 6.97 3.88
N PHE A 134 -6.38 6.45 3.25
CA PHE A 134 -7.62 7.23 3.06
C PHE A 134 -8.32 7.45 4.40
N THR A 135 -9.07 8.54 4.51
CA THR A 135 -9.76 8.98 5.75
C THR A 135 -10.55 7.87 6.44
N GLY A 136 -11.22 6.99 5.68
CA GLY A 136 -11.99 5.87 6.23
C GLY A 136 -11.15 4.82 6.99
N LYS A 137 -9.82 4.81 6.82
CA LYS A 137 -8.91 3.90 7.54
C LYS A 137 -8.24 4.56 8.76
N VAL A 138 -8.37 5.87 8.94
CA VAL A 138 -7.74 6.60 10.05
C VAL A 138 -8.12 6.01 11.42
N PRO A 139 -9.41 5.77 11.75
CA PRO A 139 -9.78 5.22 13.06
C PRO A 139 -9.16 3.84 13.35
N CYS A 140 -8.92 3.06 12.28
CA CYS A 140 -8.28 1.75 12.40
C CYS A 140 -6.84 1.91 12.90
N PHE A 141 -6.08 2.81 12.29
CA PHE A 141 -4.68 3.06 12.66
C PHE A 141 -4.53 3.85 13.95
N GLU A 142 -5.45 4.76 14.28
CA GLU A 142 -5.50 5.40 15.60
C GLU A 142 -5.62 4.38 16.72
N SER A 143 -6.47 3.36 16.54
CA SER A 143 -6.60 2.25 17.50
C SER A 143 -5.34 1.39 17.65
N MET A 144 -4.33 1.59 16.78
CA MET A 144 -3.03 0.91 16.79
C MET A 144 -1.89 1.84 17.21
N GLY A 145 -2.19 3.06 17.67
CA GLY A 145 -1.19 4.00 18.21
C GLY A 145 -0.62 4.98 17.18
N PHE A 146 -1.22 5.10 16.00
CA PHE A 146 -0.87 6.16 15.06
C PHE A 146 -1.67 7.43 15.36
N GLN A 147 -1.11 8.59 15.05
CA GLN A 147 -1.77 9.88 15.06
C GLN A 147 -1.64 10.54 13.70
N VAL A 148 -2.57 11.44 13.40
CA VAL A 148 -2.51 12.26 12.19
C VAL A 148 -1.38 13.28 12.35
N ILE A 149 -0.54 13.43 11.33
CA ILE A 149 0.52 14.45 11.30
C ILE A 149 0.47 15.36 10.07
N GLY A 150 -0.39 15.06 9.09
CA GLY A 150 -0.52 15.88 7.89
C GLY A 150 -1.27 15.20 6.75
N VAL A 151 -1.05 15.70 5.54
CA VAL A 151 -1.65 15.18 4.30
C VAL A 151 -0.54 14.76 3.32
N ARG A 152 -0.76 13.65 2.61
CA ARG A 152 0.06 13.23 1.47
C ARG A 152 -0.85 12.98 0.26
N GLY A 153 -1.03 14.01 -0.56
CA GLY A 153 -1.91 13.97 -1.73
C GLY A 153 -3.36 13.60 -1.35
N PRO A 154 -3.94 12.51 -1.87
CA PRO A 154 -5.30 12.08 -1.57
C PRO A 154 -5.45 11.36 -0.21
N GLN A 155 -4.36 11.21 0.55
CA GLN A 155 -4.30 10.42 1.78
C GLN A 155 -3.92 11.27 3.00
N VAL A 156 -4.33 10.81 4.17
CA VAL A 156 -3.91 11.33 5.47
C VAL A 156 -2.58 10.69 5.83
N LEU A 157 -1.60 11.52 6.20
CA LEU A 157 -0.31 11.08 6.71
C LEU A 157 -0.44 10.81 8.21
N MET A 158 -0.08 9.61 8.63
CA MET A 158 -0.16 9.16 10.02
C MET A 158 1.19 8.64 10.50
N ASN A 159 1.48 8.85 11.79
CA ASN A 159 2.74 8.45 12.39
C ASN A 159 2.55 8.00 13.85
N THR A 160 3.41 7.14 14.40
CA THR A 160 3.39 6.79 15.83
C THR A 160 4.03 7.86 16.74
N ARG A 161 4.75 8.80 16.14
CA ARG A 161 5.31 10.01 16.76
C ARG A 161 4.61 11.26 16.20
N ASP A 162 4.91 12.41 16.78
CA ASP A 162 4.35 13.71 16.38
C ASP A 162 5.11 14.36 15.21
N HIS A 163 6.09 13.67 14.64
CA HIS A 163 6.91 14.11 13.53
C HIS A 163 7.28 12.93 12.61
N SER A 164 7.56 13.23 11.34
CA SER A 164 8.18 12.29 10.41
C SER A 164 9.65 12.08 10.75
N THR A 165 10.18 10.89 10.41
CA THR A 165 11.61 10.61 10.56
C THR A 165 12.47 11.58 9.74
N HIS A 166 13.67 11.89 10.26
CA HIS A 166 14.71 12.59 9.52
C HIS A 166 15.52 11.66 8.60
N GLY A 167 15.33 10.35 8.75
CA GLY A 167 15.91 9.32 7.89
C GLY A 167 15.27 9.29 6.50
N HIS A 168 15.95 8.62 5.56
CA HIS A 168 15.49 8.49 4.20
C HIS A 168 14.75 7.17 3.99
N VAL A 169 13.48 7.23 3.59
CA VAL A 169 12.71 6.07 3.16
C VAL A 169 12.84 5.92 1.64
N ALA A 170 13.47 4.84 1.20
CA ALA A 170 13.67 4.55 -0.22
C ALA A 170 12.36 4.03 -0.84
N VAL A 171 11.58 4.92 -1.45
CA VAL A 171 10.36 4.58 -2.20
C VAL A 171 10.71 4.38 -3.68
N LEU A 172 10.14 3.35 -4.32
CA LEU A 172 10.33 3.13 -5.75
C LEU A 172 9.76 4.29 -6.58
N ASP A 173 10.51 4.75 -7.58
CA ASP A 173 9.94 5.56 -8.65
C ASP A 173 9.04 4.67 -9.51
N VAL A 174 7.73 4.97 -9.50
CA VAL A 174 6.73 4.24 -10.27
C VAL A 174 6.62 4.72 -11.72
N ALA A 175 7.19 5.88 -12.08
CA ALA A 175 7.09 6.40 -13.44
C ALA A 175 7.67 5.45 -14.50
N PRO A 176 8.81 4.75 -14.28
CA PRO A 176 9.29 3.69 -15.17
C PRO A 176 8.29 2.55 -15.39
N ILE A 177 7.53 2.16 -14.37
CA ILE A 177 6.49 1.11 -14.47
C ILE A 177 5.44 1.53 -15.50
N TYR A 178 4.89 2.73 -15.37
CA TYR A 178 3.85 3.22 -16.28
C TYR A 178 4.38 3.57 -17.69
N ARG A 179 5.71 3.65 -17.86
CA ARG A 179 6.36 3.82 -19.17
C ARG A 179 6.74 2.50 -19.82
N SER A 180 6.57 1.35 -19.15
CA SER A 180 6.98 0.04 -19.65
C SER A 180 6.19 -0.39 -20.89
N VAL A 181 6.74 -1.37 -21.61
CA VAL A 181 6.11 -1.90 -22.82
C VAL A 181 4.78 -2.57 -22.48
N GLU A 182 4.74 -3.31 -21.37
CA GLU A 182 3.58 -4.05 -20.89
C GLU A 182 2.42 -3.10 -20.54
N VAL A 183 2.69 -2.01 -19.82
CA VAL A 183 1.66 -1.00 -19.52
C VAL A 183 1.14 -0.34 -20.80
N ARG A 184 2.01 -0.04 -21.76
CA ARG A 184 1.59 0.49 -23.07
C ARG A 184 0.74 -0.50 -23.86
N GLN A 185 1.04 -1.79 -23.79
CA GLN A 185 0.25 -2.86 -24.42
C GLN A 185 -1.13 -2.98 -23.77
N ILE A 186 -1.21 -2.97 -22.44
CA ILE A 186 -2.49 -2.97 -21.70
C ILE A 186 -3.30 -1.73 -22.07
N HIS A 187 -2.68 -0.55 -22.09
CA HIS A 187 -3.35 0.68 -22.49
C HIS A 187 -3.87 0.61 -23.93
N THR A 188 -3.07 0.09 -24.86
CA THR A 188 -3.48 -0.08 -26.26
C THR A 188 -4.64 -1.06 -26.40
N TYR A 189 -4.61 -2.17 -25.66
CA TYR A 189 -5.71 -3.13 -25.62
C TYR A 189 -7.01 -2.50 -25.07
N LEU A 190 -6.93 -1.77 -23.96
CA LEU A 190 -8.08 -1.06 -23.39
C LEU A 190 -8.62 -0.01 -24.36
N LEU A 191 -7.74 0.72 -25.06
CA LEU A 191 -8.12 1.70 -26.07
C LEU A 191 -8.87 1.07 -27.25
N GLN A 192 -8.42 -0.10 -27.72
CA GLN A 192 -9.10 -0.86 -28.77
C GLN A 192 -10.46 -1.40 -28.32
N GLN A 193 -10.55 -1.88 -27.08
CA GLN A 193 -11.77 -2.48 -26.53
C GLN A 193 -12.84 -1.44 -26.19
N GLN A 194 -12.46 -0.32 -25.57
CA GLN A 194 -13.38 0.66 -25.00
C GLN A 194 -13.55 1.91 -25.90
N GLY A 195 -12.58 2.16 -26.79
CA GLY A 195 -12.54 3.34 -27.64
C GLY A 195 -12.00 4.59 -26.94
N LYS A 196 -11.49 5.52 -27.76
CA LYS A 196 -10.81 6.75 -27.29
C LYS A 196 -11.65 7.60 -26.35
N LYS A 197 -12.95 7.76 -26.64
CA LYS A 197 -13.86 8.58 -25.81
C LYS A 197 -14.00 7.99 -24.40
N ALA A 198 -14.20 6.68 -24.28
CA ALA A 198 -14.33 6.01 -22.99
C ALA A 198 -13.04 6.10 -22.17
N MET A 199 -11.87 5.96 -22.81
CA MET A 199 -10.57 6.11 -22.14
C MET A 199 -10.36 7.53 -21.59
N VAL A 200 -10.66 8.57 -22.38
CA VAL A 200 -10.57 9.97 -21.91
C VAL A 200 -11.53 10.24 -20.75
N GLU A 201 -12.75 9.72 -20.80
CA GLU A 201 -13.69 9.85 -19.68
C GLU A 201 -13.25 9.06 -18.45
N ALA A 202 -12.59 7.91 -18.63
CA ALA A 202 -12.01 7.13 -17.54
C ALA A 202 -10.89 7.88 -16.80
N GLU A 203 -10.01 8.56 -17.54
CA GLU A 203 -8.97 9.45 -16.99
C GLU A 203 -9.60 10.60 -16.21
N LYS A 204 -10.59 11.30 -16.79
CA LYS A 204 -11.31 12.38 -16.10
C LYS A 204 -12.02 11.89 -14.84
N GLN A 205 -12.62 10.71 -14.88
CA GLN A 205 -13.29 10.12 -13.70
C GLN A 205 -12.28 9.85 -12.58
N ARG A 206 -11.11 9.30 -12.92
CA ARG A 206 -10.01 9.09 -11.98
C ARG A 206 -9.57 10.44 -11.39
N ASP A 207 -9.32 11.45 -12.22
CA ASP A 207 -8.80 12.74 -11.76
C ASP A 207 -9.80 13.43 -10.81
N ARG A 208 -11.09 13.46 -11.17
CA ARG A 208 -12.15 13.96 -10.28
C ARG A 208 -12.21 13.20 -8.95
N HIS A 209 -12.01 11.87 -8.99
CA HIS A 209 -11.99 11.04 -7.80
C HIS A 209 -10.80 11.40 -6.89
N LEU A 210 -9.60 11.55 -7.46
CA LEU A 210 -8.41 11.98 -6.72
C LEU A 210 -8.55 13.38 -6.12
N ASP A 211 -9.15 14.31 -6.85
CA ASP A 211 -9.44 15.66 -6.37
C ASP A 211 -10.40 15.61 -5.18
N GLN A 212 -11.42 14.74 -5.24
CA GLN A 212 -12.35 14.54 -4.13
C GLN A 212 -11.65 13.96 -2.89
N LEU A 213 -10.84 12.92 -3.06
CA LEU A 213 -10.08 12.32 -1.96
C LEU A 213 -9.09 13.32 -1.35
N THR A 214 -8.43 14.12 -2.18
CA THR A 214 -7.52 15.19 -1.72
C THR A 214 -8.27 16.22 -0.87
N ARG A 215 -9.45 16.68 -1.32
CA ARG A 215 -10.27 17.59 -0.51
C ARG A 215 -10.70 16.95 0.82
N GLN A 216 -11.08 15.67 0.81
CA GLN A 216 -11.47 14.94 2.00
C GLN A 216 -10.31 14.80 3.00
N ALA A 217 -9.12 14.42 2.54
CA ALA A 217 -7.93 14.31 3.39
C ALA A 217 -7.56 15.66 4.01
N ARG A 218 -7.54 16.74 3.21
CA ARG A 218 -7.27 18.10 3.71
C ARG A 218 -8.29 18.57 4.73
N ALA A 219 -9.58 18.39 4.45
CA ALA A 219 -10.65 18.77 5.38
C ALA A 219 -10.54 17.98 6.70
N PHE A 220 -10.23 16.68 6.63
CA PHE A 220 -10.05 15.83 7.80
C PHE A 220 -8.90 16.30 8.69
N VAL A 221 -7.74 16.60 8.09
CA VAL A 221 -6.55 17.06 8.82
C VAL A 221 -6.76 18.46 9.42
N GLN A 222 -7.44 19.37 8.71
CA GLN A 222 -7.83 20.68 9.24
C GLN A 222 -8.78 20.56 10.44
N GLN A 223 -9.74 19.63 10.39
CA GLN A 223 -10.64 19.35 11.52
C GLN A 223 -9.90 18.79 12.74
N ALA A 224 -8.79 18.08 12.52
CA ALA A 224 -7.90 17.60 13.57
C ALA A 224 -6.96 18.70 14.13
N GLY A 225 -7.06 19.94 13.65
CA GLY A 225 -6.25 21.08 14.13
C GLY A 225 -4.83 21.12 13.58
N ILE A 226 -4.53 20.36 12.53
CA ILE A 226 -3.20 20.25 11.92
C ILE A 226 -3.16 21.12 10.66
N SER A 227 -2.07 21.88 10.51
CA SER A 227 -1.82 22.69 9.31
C SER A 227 -1.62 21.80 8.08
N VAL A 228 -2.26 22.17 6.97
CA VAL A 228 -2.25 21.44 5.69
C VAL A 228 -1.46 22.19 4.63
#